data_AF-A0A9D8S1F4-F1
#
_entry.id   AF-A0A9D8S1F4-F1
#
_cell.length_a   1.000
_cell.length_b   1.000
_cell.length_c   1.000
_cell.angle_alpha   90.00
_cell.angle_beta   90.00
_cell.angle_gamma   90.00
#
_symmetry.space_group_name_H-M   'P 1'
#
loop_
_entity.id
_entity.type
_entity.pdbx_description
1 polymer ?
#
loop_
_entity_poly.entity_id
_entity_poly.type
_entity_poly.pdbx_seq_one_letter_code
_entity_poly.pdbx_strand_id
1 'polypeptide(L)'
;MATLFYGIISSINYSSGTANITLQDRENQVIQGVPFLSAYYEMPRPGETVAVLFEELNGQIGKGVILGTLFLDGNKPGEYGPDIFYKQFADGAGMKYTPDSGELEIKVKKVVVNEIEYKAAQKG
;
A
#
# COMPACT_ATOMS: atom_id res chain seq x y z
N MET A 1 -23.90 7.87 3.69
CA MET A 1 -23.34 7.39 2.40
C MET A 1 -21.85 7.20 2.60
N ALA A 2 -21.21 6.24 1.95
CA ALA A 2 -19.75 6.17 1.97
C ALA A 2 -19.18 7.09 0.88
N THR A 3 -18.28 7.99 1.24
CA THR A 3 -17.65 8.95 0.35
C THR A 3 -16.15 8.68 0.29
N LEU A 4 -15.57 8.75 -0.90
CA LEU A 4 -14.12 8.65 -1.13
C LEU A 4 -13.46 10.01 -0.86
N PHE A 5 -12.40 9.99 -0.07
CA PHE A 5 -11.52 11.14 0.15
C PHE A 5 -10.07 10.77 -0.15
N TYR A 6 -9.28 11.80 -0.44
CA TYR A 6 -7.82 11.72 -0.49
C TYR A 6 -7.26 12.46 0.72
N GLY A 7 -6.70 11.73 1.67
CA GLY A 7 -6.21 12.27 2.93
C GLY A 7 -4.71 12.08 3.10
N ILE A 8 -4.11 12.86 3.99
CA ILE A 8 -2.69 12.75 4.35
C ILE A 8 -2.56 11.95 5.64
N ILE A 9 -1.66 10.98 5.68
CA ILE A 9 -1.29 10.27 6.92
C ILE A 9 -0.58 11.26 7.84
N SER A 10 -1.19 11.62 8.97
CA SER A 10 -0.55 12.52 9.95
C SER A 10 0.26 11.75 11.00
N SER A 11 -0.20 10.56 11.40
CA SER A 11 0.54 9.68 12.32
C SER A 11 0.05 8.24 12.19
N ILE A 12 0.90 7.27 12.56
CA ILE A 12 0.57 5.84 12.50
C ILE A 12 0.71 5.21 13.88
N ASN A 13 -0.30 4.43 14.26
CA ASN A 13 -0.20 3.48 15.37
C ASN A 13 0.03 2.08 14.81
N TYR A 14 1.30 1.66 14.81
CA TYR A 14 1.73 0.36 14.26
C TYR A 14 1.17 -0.83 15.03
N SER A 15 0.93 -0.69 16.34
CA SER A 15 0.43 -1.78 17.19
C SER A 15 -1.04 -2.10 16.93
N SER A 16 -1.87 -1.09 16.64
CA SER A 16 -3.30 -1.26 16.34
C SER A 16 -3.61 -1.33 14.85
N GLY A 17 -2.63 -1.10 13.97
CA GLY A 17 -2.86 -1.08 12.52
C GLY A 17 -3.80 0.06 12.09
N THR A 18 -3.63 1.24 12.68
CA THR A 18 -4.47 2.42 12.42
C THR A 18 -3.62 3.67 12.15
N ALA A 19 -4.16 4.68 11.48
CA ALA A 19 -3.54 5.98 11.32
C ALA A 19 -4.51 7.14 11.56
N ASN A 20 -3.96 8.31 11.84
CA ASN A 20 -4.69 9.55 11.80
C ASN A 20 -4.61 10.13 10.39
N ILE A 21 -5.74 10.63 9.88
CA ILE A 21 -5.89 11.13 8.51
C ILE A 21 -6.28 12.60 8.55
N THR A 22 -5.51 13.45 7.87
CA THR A 22 -5.84 14.86 7.67
C THR A 22 -6.54 15.05 6.32
N LEU A 23 -7.75 15.60 6.35
CA LEU A 23 -8.53 15.97 5.16
C LEU A 23 -8.32 17.45 4.86
N GLN A 24 -7.45 17.76 3.89
CA GLN A 24 -7.06 19.14 3.58
C GLN A 24 -8.21 19.97 2.99
N ASP A 25 -9.13 19.31 2.27
CA ASP A 25 -10.33 19.90 1.68
C ASP A 25 -11.45 20.17 2.70
N ARG A 26 -11.34 19.62 3.91
CA ARG A 26 -12.26 19.81 5.04
C ARG A 26 -11.58 20.60 6.16
N GLU A 27 -11.03 21.77 5.84
CA GLU A 27 -10.38 22.67 6.81
C GLU A 27 -9.25 22.01 7.63
N ASN A 28 -8.52 21.06 7.02
CA ASN A 28 -7.51 20.24 7.69
C ASN A 28 -8.06 19.42 8.89
N GLN A 29 -9.32 18.99 8.83
CA GLN A 29 -9.90 18.10 9.82
C GLN A 29 -9.06 16.82 9.97
N VAL A 30 -8.76 16.45 11.22
CA VAL A 30 -8.02 15.22 11.55
C VAL A 30 -8.99 14.15 12.05
N ILE A 31 -9.04 13.02 11.36
CA ILE A 31 -9.79 11.83 11.75
C ILE A 31 -8.83 10.84 12.39
N GLN A 32 -9.11 10.44 13.63
CA GLN A 32 -8.19 9.61 14.42
C GLN A 32 -8.49 8.12 14.28
N GLY A 33 -7.45 7.29 14.38
CA GLY A 33 -7.59 5.84 14.56
C GLY A 33 -8.26 5.10 13.40
N VAL A 34 -8.09 5.58 12.16
CA VAL A 34 -8.68 4.97 10.97
C VAL A 34 -7.89 3.68 10.63
N PRO A 35 -8.55 2.52 10.50
CA PRO A 35 -7.86 1.25 10.27
C PRO A 35 -7.36 1.12 8.83
N PHE A 36 -6.23 0.40 8.67
CA PHE A 36 -5.77 -0.11 7.38
C PHE A 36 -6.46 -1.43 7.02
N LEU A 37 -6.54 -1.73 5.72
CA LEU A 37 -6.88 -3.08 5.26
C LEU A 37 -5.81 -4.08 5.70
N SER A 38 -6.22 -5.25 6.19
CA SER A 38 -5.33 -6.31 6.69
C SER A 38 -4.87 -7.30 5.60
N ALA A 39 -4.85 -6.87 4.34
CA ALA A 39 -4.39 -7.73 3.23
C ALA A 39 -2.88 -7.97 3.28
N TYR A 40 -2.09 -6.95 3.59
CA TYR A 40 -0.65 -7.00 3.76
C TYR A 40 -0.22 -6.02 4.86
N TYR A 41 0.83 -6.35 5.62
CA TYR A 41 1.46 -5.40 6.53
C TYR A 41 2.46 -4.54 5.77
N GLU A 42 1.97 -3.44 5.22
CA GLU A 42 2.78 -2.44 4.53
C GLU A 42 2.17 -1.07 4.80
N MET A 43 2.69 -0.42 5.84
CA MET A 43 2.17 0.86 6.27
C MET A 43 2.83 1.98 5.45
N PRO A 44 2.04 2.94 4.94
CA PRO A 44 2.56 4.19 4.37
C PRO A 44 3.41 4.96 5.38
N ARG A 45 3.96 6.10 4.98
CA ARG A 45 4.69 7.02 5.86
C ARG A 45 3.83 8.25 6.21
N PRO A 46 4.05 8.87 7.38
CA PRO A 46 3.50 10.20 7.65
C PRO A 46 3.86 11.18 6.54
N GLY A 47 2.89 11.98 6.11
CA GLY A 47 2.97 12.89 4.97
C GLY A 47 2.53 12.30 3.64
N GLU A 48 2.35 10.98 3.52
CA GLU A 48 1.90 10.36 2.28
C GLU A 48 0.37 10.48 2.10
N THR A 49 -0.04 10.65 0.84
CA THR A 49 -1.45 10.68 0.44
C THR A 49 -2.01 9.27 0.29
N VAL A 50 -3.19 9.05 0.86
CA VAL A 50 -3.93 7.79 0.79
C VAL A 50 -5.38 8.02 0.34
N ALA A 51 -5.95 7.02 -0.33
CA ALA A 51 -7.40 6.94 -0.51
C ALA A 51 -8.05 6.40 0.77
N VAL A 52 -9.14 7.02 1.19
CA VAL A 52 -9.92 6.61 2.36
C VAL A 52 -11.40 6.63 2.02
N LEU A 53 -12.14 5.64 2.52
CA LEU A 53 -13.61 5.66 2.50
C LEU A 53 -14.09 6.03 3.89
N PHE A 54 -14.92 7.07 3.98
CA PHE A 54 -15.59 7.44 5.21
C PHE A 54 -17.11 7.41 5.04
N GLU A 55 -17.81 6.96 6.08
CA GLU A 55 -19.23 7.23 6.24
C GLU A 55 -19.44 8.72 6.47
N GLU A 56 -20.33 9.34 5.71
CA GLU A 56 -20.77 10.71 5.94
C GLU A 56 -22.25 10.71 6.33
N LEU A 57 -22.53 11.31 7.50
CA LEU A 57 -23.88 11.55 8.01
C LEU A 57 -24.00 13.03 8.38
N ASN A 58 -24.97 13.73 7.76
CA ASN A 58 -25.28 15.14 8.05
C ASN A 58 -24.05 16.06 8.01
N GLY A 59 -23.14 15.83 7.05
CA GLY A 59 -21.91 16.61 6.87
C GLY A 59 -20.78 16.26 7.85
N GLN A 60 -20.96 15.28 8.73
CA GLN A 60 -19.94 14.79 9.67
C GLN A 60 -19.31 13.49 9.16
N ILE A 61 -17.99 13.39 9.33
CA ILE A 61 -17.20 12.20 9.04
C ILE A 61 -17.34 11.19 10.19
N GLY A 62 -17.81 10.00 9.86
CA GLY A 62 -18.00 8.87 10.76
C GLY A 62 -16.87 7.83 10.63
N LYS A 63 -17.23 6.54 10.69
CA LYS A 63 -16.27 5.44 10.55
C LYS A 63 -15.69 5.40 9.13
N GLY A 64 -14.50 4.83 9.00
CA GLY A 64 -13.90 4.64 7.69
C GLY A 64 -12.79 3.62 7.68
N VAL A 65 -12.14 3.52 6.52
CA VAL A 65 -11.04 2.60 6.25
C VAL A 65 -10.05 3.24 5.28
N ILE A 66 -8.77 2.97 5.48
CA ILE A 66 -7.70 3.36 4.57
C ILE A 66 -7.55 2.28 3.51
N LEU A 67 -7.73 2.66 2.24
CA LEU A 67 -7.58 1.76 1.10
C LEU A 67 -6.11 1.56 0.71
N GLY A 68 -5.29 2.59 0.91
CA GLY A 68 -3.84 2.56 0.65
C GLY A 68 -3.35 3.79 -0.11
N THR A 69 -2.06 3.78 -0.41
CA THR A 69 -1.40 4.77 -1.29
C THR A 69 -1.82 4.58 -2.74
N LEU A 70 -1.68 5.64 -3.52
CA LEU A 70 -2.08 5.68 -4.92
C LEU A 70 -0.87 5.94 -5.81
N PHE A 71 -0.91 5.47 -7.05
CA PHE A 71 0.02 5.96 -8.06
C PHE A 71 -0.34 7.40 -8.42
N LEU A 72 0.58 8.31 -8.15
CA LEU A 72 0.44 9.77 -8.30
C LEU A 72 1.81 10.33 -8.74
N ASP A 73 1.89 11.61 -9.11
CA ASP A 73 3.16 12.21 -9.51
C ASP A 73 4.26 12.10 -8.44
N GLY A 74 3.89 12.15 -7.16
CA GLY A 74 4.79 11.95 -6.03
C GLY A 74 5.03 10.49 -5.63
N ASN A 75 4.31 9.54 -6.23
CA ASN A 75 4.41 8.10 -5.94
C ASN A 75 4.20 7.30 -7.24
N LYS A 76 5.19 7.31 -8.12
CA LYS A 76 5.13 6.59 -9.41
C LYS A 76 5.50 5.12 -9.24
N PRO A 77 4.98 4.21 -10.07
CA PRO A 77 5.41 2.81 -10.06
C PRO A 77 6.90 2.70 -10.40
N GLY A 78 7.65 1.92 -9.61
CA GLY A 78 9.08 1.68 -9.86
C GLY A 78 9.36 0.86 -11.13
N GLU A 79 8.45 -0.05 -11.49
CA GLU A 79 8.44 -0.81 -12.74
C GLU A 79 7.00 -0.82 -13.28
N TYR A 80 6.84 -0.77 -14.60
CA TYR A 80 5.53 -0.70 -15.26
C TYR A 80 5.57 -1.36 -16.64
N GLY A 81 4.41 -1.85 -17.10
CA GLY A 81 4.25 -2.49 -18.40
C GLY A 81 3.01 -3.39 -18.41
N PRO A 82 2.51 -3.79 -19.60
CA PRO A 82 1.53 -4.86 -19.68
C PRO A 82 2.14 -6.17 -19.16
N ASP A 83 1.28 -7.05 -18.66
CA ASP A 83 1.63 -8.44 -18.33
C ASP A 83 2.81 -8.59 -17.35
N ILE A 84 2.94 -7.71 -16.36
CA ILE A 84 3.85 -7.92 -15.23
C ILE A 84 3.11 -7.76 -13.91
N PHE A 85 3.58 -8.47 -12.89
CA PHE A 85 3.33 -8.11 -11.50
C PHE A 85 4.60 -7.49 -10.93
N TYR A 86 4.48 -6.34 -10.27
CA TYR A 86 5.60 -5.74 -9.55
C TYR A 86 5.17 -5.24 -8.18
N LYS A 87 5.93 -5.63 -7.17
CA LYS A 87 5.79 -5.15 -5.79
C LYS A 87 7.09 -4.47 -5.37
N GLN A 88 7.01 -3.17 -5.12
CA GLN A 88 8.11 -2.39 -4.57
C GLN A 88 8.00 -2.27 -3.05
N PHE A 89 9.12 -2.34 -2.36
CA PHE A 89 9.27 -2.01 -0.95
C PHE A 89 9.72 -0.55 -0.78
N ALA A 90 9.49 0.01 0.40
CA ALA A 90 9.72 1.44 0.66
C ALA A 90 11.19 1.90 0.55
N ASP A 91 12.14 0.96 0.50
CA ASP A 91 13.58 1.20 0.28
C ASP A 91 14.02 1.00 -1.17
N GLY A 92 13.07 0.78 -2.08
CA GLY A 92 13.31 0.57 -3.52
C GLY A 92 13.59 -0.88 -3.90
N ALA A 93 13.73 -1.79 -2.94
CA ALA A 93 13.77 -3.23 -3.22
C ALA A 93 12.42 -3.70 -3.78
N GLY A 94 12.34 -4.92 -4.33
CA GLY A 94 11.07 -5.42 -4.82
C GLY A 94 11.10 -6.82 -5.42
N MET A 95 9.94 -7.24 -5.90
CA MET A 95 9.77 -8.48 -6.65
C MET A 95 8.97 -8.23 -7.93
N LYS A 96 9.42 -8.83 -9.03
CA LYS A 96 8.79 -8.74 -10.34
C LYS A 96 8.50 -10.14 -10.85
N TYR A 97 7.28 -10.39 -11.29
CA TYR A 97 6.92 -11.63 -11.98
C TYR A 97 6.52 -11.32 -13.42
N THR A 98 7.14 -12.04 -14.36
CA THR A 98 6.89 -11.94 -15.81
C THR A 98 6.26 -13.26 -16.27
N PRO A 99 4.94 -13.30 -16.54
CA PRO A 99 4.23 -14.54 -16.88
C PRO A 99 4.71 -15.22 -18.16
N ASP A 100 5.12 -14.45 -19.18
CA ASP A 100 5.59 -14.98 -20.48
C ASP A 100 6.83 -15.88 -20.31
N SER A 101 7.81 -15.44 -19.51
CA SER A 101 9.00 -16.24 -19.19
C SER A 101 8.83 -17.13 -17.96
N GLY A 102 7.78 -16.93 -17.17
CA GLY A 102 7.63 -17.56 -15.85
C GLY A 102 8.67 -17.10 -14.82
N GLU A 103 9.34 -15.97 -15.05
CA GLU A 103 10.45 -15.51 -14.24
C GLU A 103 9.96 -14.68 -13.04
N LEU A 104 10.39 -15.05 -11.83
CA LEU A 104 10.28 -14.24 -10.62
C LEU A 104 11.65 -13.65 -10.28
N GLU A 105 11.80 -12.34 -10.45
CA GLU A 105 12.98 -11.59 -10.06
C GLU A 105 12.79 -11.00 -8.65
N ILE A 106 13.72 -11.28 -7.73
CA ILE A 106 13.71 -10.72 -6.36
C ILE A 106 14.91 -9.78 -6.21
N LYS A 107 14.66 -8.47 -6.27
CA LYS A 107 15.66 -7.41 -6.13
C LYS A 107 15.76 -6.97 -4.67
N VAL A 108 16.57 -7.66 -3.87
CA VAL A 108 16.80 -7.33 -2.44
C VAL A 108 18.29 -7.50 -2.07
N LYS A 109 18.73 -6.90 -0.95
CA LYS A 109 20.12 -7.06 -0.46
C LYS A 109 20.41 -8.45 0.12
N LYS A 110 19.44 -9.06 0.79
CA LYS A 110 19.58 -10.36 1.46
C LYS A 110 18.23 -11.06 1.47
N VAL A 111 18.21 -12.33 1.03
CA VAL A 111 17.09 -13.23 1.23
C VAL A 111 17.47 -14.20 2.35
N VAL A 112 16.65 -14.29 3.39
CA VAL A 112 16.78 -15.33 4.43
C VAL A 112 15.70 -16.35 4.16
N VAL A 113 16.09 -17.59 3.93
CA VAL A 113 15.17 -18.71 3.73
C VAL A 113 15.55 -19.82 4.68
N ASN A 114 14.56 -20.37 5.39
CA ASN A 114 14.80 -21.47 6.32
C ASN A 114 15.02 -22.79 5.57
N GLU A 115 14.25 -23.03 4.50
CA GLU A 115 14.33 -24.23 3.66
C GLU A 115 13.82 -23.92 2.25
N ILE A 116 14.45 -24.52 1.23
CA ILE A 116 14.02 -24.41 -0.17
C ILE A 116 13.93 -25.82 -0.76
N GLU A 117 12.74 -26.20 -1.19
CA GLU A 117 12.52 -27.33 -2.09
C GLU A 117 12.20 -26.77 -3.48
N TYR A 118 12.88 -27.27 -4.52
CA TYR A 118 12.65 -26.82 -5.89
C TYR A 118 12.71 -27.98 -6.87
N LYS A 119 11.95 -27.86 -7.97
CA LYS A 119 12.04 -28.74 -9.14
C LYS A 119 12.61 -27.95 -10.30
N ALA A 120 13.82 -28.28 -10.72
CA ALA A 120 14.39 -27.72 -11.94
C ALA A 120 13.66 -28.31 -13.16
N ALA A 121 13.31 -27.46 -14.13
CA ALA A 121 12.85 -27.95 -15.43
C ALA A 121 13.97 -28.79 -16.05
N GLN A 122 13.67 -30.05 -16.40
CA GLN A 122 14.62 -30.84 -17.17
C GLN A 122 14.61 -30.31 -18.60
N LYS A 123 15.77 -29.86 -19.08
CA LYS A 123 15.96 -29.62 -20.51
C LYS A 123 15.90 -30.98 -21.20
N GLY A 124 14.82 -31.23 -21.95
CA GLY A 124 14.70 -32.37 -22.86
C GLY A 124 15.66 -32.28 -24.03
#